data_AF-A0A844BS70-F1
#
_entry.id   AF-A0A844BS70-F1
#
_cell.length_a   1.000
_cell.length_b   1.000
_cell.length_c   1.000
_cell.angle_alpha   90.00
_cell.angle_beta   90.00
_cell.angle_gamma   90.00
#
_symmetry.space_group_name_H-M   'P 1'
#
loop_
_entity.id
_entity.type
_entity.pdbx_description
1 polymer ?
#
loop_
_entity_poly.entity_id
_entity_poly.type
_entity_poly.pdbx_seq_one_letter_code
_entity_poly.pdbx_strand_id
1 'polypeptide(L)'
;MIQYRKVLELYFNGSSQRTISTMGGSSRNTIKSIIDRAEVLGWTELKKEMTDYSLEEMLFPEKTPTVKGYFNEDWEYIHKELLKKNMTLKLLHTEYEQRARTAHKIPYAYRTYCEHYGTYAAKHKLTMPVKRKPGEIMEVD
;
A
#
# COMPACT_ATOMS: atom_id res chain seq x y z
N MET A 1 7.81 8.71 -4.24
CA MET A 1 7.33 8.25 -2.92
C MET A 1 7.93 9.18 -1.86
N ILE A 2 7.14 9.64 -0.90
CA ILE A 2 7.61 10.58 0.13
C ILE A 2 8.42 9.80 1.17
N GLN A 3 9.61 10.30 1.52
CA GLN A 3 10.48 9.68 2.53
C GLN A 3 10.14 10.23 3.92
N TYR A 4 9.01 9.83 4.48
CA TYR A 4 8.50 10.32 5.78
C TYR A 4 9.52 10.14 6.90
N ARG A 5 10.17 8.97 6.95
CA ARG A 5 11.19 8.65 7.94
C ARG A 5 12.36 9.62 7.89
N LYS A 6 12.93 9.82 6.71
CA LYS A 6 14.10 10.68 6.52
C LYS A 6 13.78 12.14 6.90
N VAL A 7 12.58 12.61 6.56
CA VAL A 7 12.12 13.96 6.90
C VAL A 7 12.08 14.15 8.42
N LEU A 8 11.48 13.21 9.15
CA LEU A 8 11.36 13.30 10.60
C LEU A 8 12.70 13.07 11.33
N GLU A 9 13.54 12.14 10.86
CA GLU A 9 14.89 11.92 11.41
C GLU A 9 15.75 13.19 11.30
N LEU A 10 15.72 13.87 10.14
CA LEU A 10 16.44 15.14 9.97
C LEU A 10 15.87 16.25 10.86
N TYR A 11 14.54 16.27 11.05
CA TYR A 11 13.88 17.23 11.93
C TYR A 11 14.31 17.05 13.39
N PHE A 12 14.28 15.82 13.91
CA PHE A 12 14.71 15.50 15.28
C PHE A 12 16.20 15.76 15.52
N ASN A 13 17.03 15.66 14.48
CA ASN A 13 18.43 16.07 14.52
C ASN A 13 18.66 17.60 14.48
N GLY A 14 17.60 18.41 14.51
CA GLY A 14 17.67 19.88 14.54
C GLY A 14 17.92 20.53 13.18
N SER A 15 17.70 19.82 12.07
CA SER A 15 17.88 20.40 10.73
C SER A 15 16.74 21.35 10.37
N SER A 16 17.07 22.46 9.70
CA SER A 16 16.06 23.41 9.21
C SER A 16 15.18 22.79 8.09
N GLN A 17 13.92 23.20 8.00
CA GLN A 17 13.00 22.75 6.94
C GLN A 17 13.54 22.98 5.52
N ARG A 18 14.36 24.03 5.33
CA ARG A 18 15.03 24.32 4.06
C ARG A 18 16.03 23.23 3.70
N THR A 19 16.86 22.84 4.66
CA THR A 19 17.85 21.76 4.51
C THR A 19 17.15 20.42 4.25
N ILE A 20 16.07 20.14 4.99
CA ILE A 20 15.26 18.92 4.82
C ILE A 20 14.64 18.87 3.42
N SER A 21 14.15 19.99 2.88
CA SER A 21 13.60 20.04 1.52
C SER A 21 14.65 19.72 0.46
N THR A 22 15.87 20.24 0.60
CA THR A 22 16.98 19.93 -0.30
C THR A 22 17.41 18.46 -0.19
N MET A 23 17.42 17.87 1.01
CA MET A 23 17.88 16.49 1.23
C MET A 23 16.81 15.41 1.02
N GLY A 24 15.54 15.75 1.25
CA GLY A 24 14.40 14.83 1.24
C GLY A 24 13.59 14.83 -0.05
N GLY A 25 13.92 15.71 -1.01
CA GLY A 25 13.30 15.75 -2.35
C GLY A 25 11.79 16.00 -2.33
N SER A 26 11.25 16.49 -1.22
CA SER A 26 9.82 16.71 -0.99
C SER A 26 9.50 18.19 -0.91
N SER A 27 8.28 18.57 -1.28
CA SER A 27 7.86 19.97 -1.25
C SER A 27 7.89 20.52 0.19
N ARG A 28 8.21 21.82 0.33
CA ARG A 28 8.21 22.51 1.64
C ARG A 28 6.86 22.42 2.34
N ASN A 29 5.75 22.47 1.58
CA ASN A 29 4.40 22.36 2.14
C ASN A 29 4.14 20.95 2.71
N THR A 30 4.60 19.92 2.01
CA THR A 30 4.49 18.53 2.47
C THR A 30 5.31 18.30 3.72
N ILE A 31 6.56 18.77 3.75
CA ILE A 31 7.46 18.67 4.91
C ILE A 31 6.86 19.39 6.11
N LYS A 32 6.36 20.62 5.93
CA LYS A 32 5.69 21.37 6.97
C LYS A 32 4.50 20.59 7.54
N SER A 33 3.63 20.06 6.67
CA SER A 33 2.46 19.28 7.13
C SER A 33 2.83 18.02 7.91
N ILE A 34 3.98 17.41 7.60
CA ILE A 34 4.50 16.24 8.31
C ILE A 34 4.99 16.65 9.70
N ILE A 35 5.78 17.73 9.78
CA ILE A 35 6.35 18.23 11.03
C ILE A 35 5.25 18.72 11.98
N ASP A 36 4.35 19.59 11.48
CA ASP A 36 3.24 20.13 12.27
C ASP A 36 2.41 19.00 12.90
N ARG A 37 2.22 17.90 12.15
CA ARG A 37 1.45 16.75 12.63
C ARG A 37 2.22 15.87 13.61
N ALA A 38 3.53 15.71 13.43
CA ALA A 38 4.39 15.02 14.38
C ALA A 38 4.47 15.77 15.72
N GLU A 39 4.50 17.11 15.69
CA GLU A 39 4.46 17.95 16.89
C GLU A 39 3.14 17.82 17.65
N VAL A 40 2.00 17.84 16.94
CA VAL A 40 0.68 17.62 17.55
C VAL A 40 0.59 16.25 18.24
N LEU A 41 1.23 15.23 17.67
CA LEU A 41 1.32 13.89 18.25
C LEU A 41 2.39 13.76 19.35
N GLY A 42 3.18 14.81 19.59
CA GLY A 42 4.24 14.81 20.60
C GLY A 42 5.41 13.88 20.27
N TRP A 43 5.66 13.60 18.99
CA TRP A 43 6.75 12.71 18.60
C TRP A 43 8.11 13.41 18.76
N THR A 44 8.97 12.82 19.59
CA THR A 44 10.34 13.30 19.80
C THR A 44 11.38 12.38 19.17
N GLU A 45 11.06 11.10 18.96
CA GLU A 45 11.95 10.08 18.41
C GLU A 45 11.19 9.08 17.53
N LEU A 46 11.81 8.60 16.44
CA LEU A 46 11.26 7.50 15.64
C LEU A 46 11.81 6.16 16.10
N LYS A 47 10.93 5.17 16.22
CA LYS A 47 11.36 3.77 16.34
C LYS A 47 11.92 3.28 15.01
N LYS A 48 13.06 2.57 15.06
CA LYS A 48 13.77 2.07 13.88
C LYS A 48 12.95 1.10 13.02
N GLU A 49 11.91 0.50 13.59
CA GLU A 49 11.02 -0.48 12.92
C GLU A 49 9.90 0.17 12.10
N MET A 50 9.70 1.49 12.22
CA MET A 50 8.64 2.18 11.48
C MET A 50 9.03 2.35 10.01
N THR A 51 8.13 1.89 9.14
CA THR A 51 8.22 2.07 7.69
C THR A 51 7.52 3.36 7.27
N ASP A 52 7.89 3.92 6.12
CA ASP A 52 7.25 5.13 5.58
C ASP A 52 5.73 4.99 5.47
N TYR A 53 5.23 3.78 5.15
CA TYR A 53 3.80 3.49 5.12
C TYR A 53 3.13 3.61 6.50
N SER A 54 3.73 3.00 7.53
CA SER A 54 3.20 3.12 8.91
C SER A 54 3.23 4.55 9.44
N LEU A 55 4.25 5.34 9.05
CA LEU A 55 4.36 6.75 9.43
C LEU A 55 3.29 7.58 8.73
N GLU A 56 3.03 7.33 7.45
CA GLU A 56 1.96 7.99 6.71
C GLU A 56 0.58 7.71 7.34
N GLU A 57 0.32 6.46 7.72
CA GLU A 57 -0.93 6.06 8.37
C GLU A 57 -1.14 6.73 9.72
N MET A 58 -0.09 6.86 10.53
CA MET A 58 -0.17 7.51 11.84
C MET A 58 -0.26 9.04 11.76
N LEU A 59 0.49 9.67 10.84
CA LEU A 59 0.46 11.13 10.67
C LEU A 59 -0.85 11.56 10.00
N PHE A 60 -1.26 10.83 8.95
CA PHE A 60 -2.41 11.17 8.12
C PHE A 60 -3.45 10.04 8.11
N PRO A 61 -4.10 9.76 9.26
CA PRO A 61 -5.12 8.72 9.34
C PRO A 61 -6.27 9.00 8.36
N GLU A 62 -6.58 10.27 8.09
CA GLU A 62 -7.59 10.71 7.12
C GLU A 62 -7.29 10.33 5.66
N LYS A 63 -6.00 10.14 5.32
CA LYS A 63 -5.61 9.76 3.97
C LYS A 63 -5.74 8.25 3.73
N THR A 64 -5.93 7.48 4.79
CA THR A 64 -6.05 6.02 4.69
C THR A 64 -7.30 5.65 3.88
N PRO A 65 -7.20 4.61 3.03
CA PRO A 65 -8.33 4.15 2.24
C PRO A 65 -9.53 3.73 3.10
N THR A 66 -9.27 3.24 4.32
CA THR A 66 -10.28 2.88 5.30
C THR A 66 -11.13 4.08 5.72
N VAL A 67 -10.53 5.24 5.97
CA VAL A 67 -11.25 6.47 6.35
C VAL A 67 -12.01 7.07 5.16
N LYS A 68 -11.53 6.83 3.93
CA LYS A 68 -12.24 7.22 2.70
C LYS A 68 -13.43 6.31 2.34
N GLY A 69 -13.70 5.27 3.15
CA GLY A 69 -14.84 4.37 2.94
C GLY A 69 -14.60 3.30 1.87
N TYR A 70 -13.35 3.03 1.49
CA TYR A 70 -13.05 1.93 0.58
C TYR A 70 -13.25 0.57 1.27
N PHE A 71 -13.71 -0.42 0.50
CA PHE A 71 -13.80 -1.79 0.98
C PHE A 71 -12.39 -2.41 0.98
N ASN A 72 -11.85 -2.71 2.15
CA ASN A 72 -10.62 -3.47 2.28
C ASN A 72 -10.90 -4.95 2.05
N GLU A 73 -10.02 -5.61 1.29
CA GLU A 73 -10.10 -7.03 0.98
C GLU A 73 -8.96 -7.78 1.67
N ASP A 74 -9.21 -9.04 2.02
CA ASP A 74 -8.19 -9.92 2.58
C ASP A 74 -7.36 -10.54 1.46
N TRP A 75 -6.16 -9.99 1.24
CA TRP A 75 -5.26 -10.45 0.18
C TRP A 75 -4.77 -11.89 0.36
N GLU A 76 -4.74 -12.40 1.59
CA GLU A 76 -4.38 -13.79 1.85
C GLU A 76 -5.48 -14.73 1.36
N TYR A 77 -6.74 -14.40 1.66
CA TYR A 77 -7.90 -15.11 1.15
C TYR A 77 -7.95 -15.06 -0.39
N ILE A 78 -7.78 -13.88 -0.99
CA ILE A 78 -7.75 -13.71 -2.45
C ILE A 78 -6.67 -14.56 -3.10
N HIS A 79 -5.48 -14.63 -2.49
CA HIS A 79 -4.41 -15.48 -3.01
C HIS A 79 -4.77 -16.97 -2.94
N LYS A 80 -5.36 -17.43 -1.83
CA LYS A 80 -5.84 -18.81 -1.68
C LYS A 80 -6.89 -19.17 -2.73
N GLU A 81 -7.81 -18.25 -3.02
CA GLU A 81 -8.81 -18.44 -4.08
C GLU A 81 -8.15 -18.51 -5.46
N LEU A 82 -7.14 -17.68 -5.75
CA LEU A 82 -6.42 -17.69 -7.03
C LEU A 82 -5.68 -19.01 -7.32
N LEU A 83 -5.37 -19.80 -6.29
CA LEU A 83 -4.78 -21.13 -6.46
C LEU A 83 -5.80 -22.18 -6.94
N LYS A 84 -7.10 -21.90 -6.86
CA LYS A 84 -8.15 -22.81 -7.34
C LYS A 84 -8.24 -22.80 -8.87
N LYS A 85 -8.63 -23.95 -9.43
CA LYS A 85 -8.82 -24.11 -10.87
C LYS A 85 -9.90 -23.15 -11.37
N ASN A 86 -9.62 -22.47 -12.48
CA ASN A 86 -10.51 -21.48 -13.14
C ASN A 86 -10.74 -20.16 -12.38
N MET A 87 -10.05 -19.91 -11.26
CA MET A 87 -10.14 -18.62 -10.59
C MET A 87 -9.29 -17.56 -11.33
N THR A 88 -9.80 -16.34 -11.41
CA THR A 88 -9.06 -15.21 -12.01
C THR A 88 -9.22 -13.95 -11.16
N LEU A 89 -8.22 -13.07 -11.20
CA LEU A 89 -8.28 -11.76 -10.53
C LEU A 89 -9.51 -10.95 -10.96
N LYS A 90 -9.91 -11.06 -12.23
CA LYS A 90 -11.11 -10.40 -12.76
C LYS A 90 -12.41 -10.94 -12.15
N LEU A 91 -12.52 -12.25 -11.99
CA LEU A 91 -13.68 -12.87 -11.34
C LEU A 91 -13.77 -12.43 -9.88
N LEU A 92 -12.65 -12.54 -9.14
CA LEU A 92 -12.58 -12.12 -7.74
C LEU A 92 -12.87 -10.63 -7.56
N HIS A 93 -12.41 -9.78 -8.47
CA HIS A 93 -12.74 -8.36 -8.44
C HIS A 93 -14.24 -8.10 -8.63
N THR A 94 -14.91 -8.87 -9.48
CA THR A 94 -16.36 -8.76 -9.68
C THR A 94 -17.13 -9.14 -8.40
N GLU A 95 -16.71 -10.20 -7.71
CA GLU A 95 -17.27 -10.59 -6.41
C GLU A 95 -17.00 -9.54 -5.32
N TYR A 96 -15.79 -8.99 -5.29
CA TYR A 96 -15.39 -7.90 -4.41
C TYR A 96 -16.29 -6.66 -4.62
N GLU A 97 -16.58 -6.28 -5.87
CA GLU A 97 -17.47 -5.15 -6.15
C GLU A 97 -18.88 -5.38 -5.60
N GLN A 98 -19.40 -6.60 -5.71
CA GLN A 98 -20.71 -6.95 -5.15
C GLN A 98 -20.70 -6.83 -3.62
N ARG A 99 -19.68 -7.40 -2.96
CA ARG A 99 -19.51 -7.31 -1.50
C ARG A 99 -19.40 -5.85 -1.02
N ALA A 100 -18.61 -5.03 -1.73
CA ALA A 100 -18.45 -3.62 -1.41
C ALA A 100 -19.79 -2.86 -1.50
N ARG A 101 -20.58 -3.11 -2.55
CA ARG A 101 -21.91 -2.52 -2.72
C ARG A 101 -22.87 -2.94 -1.60
N THR A 102 -22.88 -4.21 -1.22
CA THR A 102 -23.70 -4.72 -0.10
C THR A 102 -23.29 -4.10 1.23
N ALA A 103 -22.00 -3.85 1.44
CA ALA A 103 -21.48 -3.20 2.65
C ALA A 103 -21.58 -1.67 2.62
N HIS A 104 -22.20 -1.07 1.60
CA HIS A 104 -22.26 0.37 1.37
C HIS A 104 -20.88 1.08 1.36
N LYS A 105 -19.86 0.38 0.87
CA LYS A 105 -18.49 0.90 0.73
C LYS A 105 -18.11 1.08 -0.73
N ILE A 106 -17.09 1.91 -0.97
CA ILE A 106 -16.61 2.21 -2.32
C ILE A 106 -15.68 1.06 -2.76
N PRO A 107 -15.96 0.37 -3.88
CA PRO A 107 -15.02 -0.60 -4.43
C PRO A 107 -13.83 0.08 -5.11
N TYR A 108 -12.66 -0.54 -5.03
CA TYR A 108 -11.53 -0.21 -5.90
C TYR A 108 -11.84 -0.55 -7.37
N ALA A 109 -11.34 0.29 -8.27
CA ALA A 109 -11.32 -0.03 -9.69
C ALA A 109 -10.40 -1.23 -9.97
N TYR A 110 -10.70 -2.01 -11.03
CA TYR A 110 -9.97 -3.22 -11.37
C TYR A 110 -8.45 -3.03 -11.47
N ARG A 111 -8.01 -1.90 -12.04
CA ARG A 111 -6.59 -1.56 -12.14
C ARG A 111 -5.93 -1.48 -10.76
N THR A 112 -6.51 -0.68 -9.86
CA THR A 112 -6.00 -0.49 -8.50
C THR A 112 -6.05 -1.80 -7.70
N TYR A 113 -7.09 -2.61 -7.91
CA TYR A 113 -7.20 -3.94 -7.31
C TYR A 113 -6.03 -4.85 -7.75
N CYS A 114 -5.70 -4.87 -9.04
CA CYS A 114 -4.55 -5.62 -9.55
C CYS A 114 -3.22 -5.09 -8.99
N GLU A 115 -3.05 -3.76 -8.90
CA GLU A 115 -1.85 -3.14 -8.34
C GLU A 115 -1.66 -3.54 -6.87
N HIS A 116 -2.72 -3.46 -6.05
CA HIS A 116 -2.66 -3.88 -4.65
C HIS A 116 -2.33 -5.36 -4.48
N TYR A 117 -2.98 -6.24 -5.24
CA TYR A 117 -2.64 -7.66 -5.22
C TYR A 117 -1.18 -7.91 -5.68
N GLY A 118 -0.70 -7.18 -6.69
CA GLY A 118 0.68 -7.26 -7.15
C GLY A 118 1.68 -6.88 -6.06
N THR A 119 1.42 -5.81 -5.30
CA THR A 119 2.26 -5.43 -4.16
C THR A 119 2.28 -6.50 -3.07
N TYR A 120 1.13 -7.12 -2.80
CA TYR A 120 1.02 -8.24 -1.86
C TYR A 120 1.82 -9.46 -2.34
N ALA A 121 1.63 -9.89 -3.59
CA ALA A 121 2.35 -11.03 -4.16
C ALA A 121 3.87 -10.81 -4.16
N ALA A 122 4.33 -9.59 -4.48
CA ALA A 122 5.74 -9.23 -4.43
C ALA A 122 6.31 -9.30 -3.00
N LYS A 123 5.57 -8.80 -2.01
CA LYS A 123 5.97 -8.85 -0.59
C LYS A 123 6.12 -10.29 -0.08
N HIS A 124 5.26 -11.19 -0.53
CA HIS A 124 5.23 -12.59 -0.09
C HIS A 124 5.97 -13.55 -1.05
N LYS A 125 6.65 -13.05 -2.08
CA LYS A 125 7.34 -13.84 -3.13
C LYS A 125 6.44 -14.91 -3.77
N LEU A 126 5.15 -14.62 -3.89
CA LEU A 126 4.16 -15.57 -4.39
C LEU A 126 4.20 -15.59 -5.92
N THR A 127 4.32 -16.78 -6.51
CA THR A 127 4.24 -16.96 -7.96
C THR A 127 2.81 -17.20 -8.39
N MET A 128 2.42 -16.57 -9.49
CA MET A 128 1.12 -16.83 -10.11
C MET A 128 1.11 -18.23 -10.74
N PRO A 129 -0.06 -18.92 -10.75
CA PRO A 129 -0.19 -20.18 -11.46
C PRO A 129 0.22 -20.03 -12.92
N VAL A 130 1.16 -20.87 -13.37
CA VAL A 130 1.58 -20.90 -14.77
C VAL A 130 0.44 -21.47 -15.60
N LYS A 131 -0.18 -20.64 -16.44
CA LYS A 131 -1.15 -21.13 -17.43
C LYS A 131 -0.41 -21.98 -18.45
N ARG A 132 -0.65 -23.29 -18.42
CA ARG A 132 -0.20 -24.20 -19.48
C ARG A 132 -1.35 -24.51 -20.41
N LYS A 133 -1.18 -24.21 -21.68
CA LYS A 133 -2.09 -24.66 -22.72
C LYS A 133 -1.60 -26.01 -23.24
N PRO A 134 -2.46 -27.03 -23.31
CA PRO A 134 -2.08 -28.32 -23.87
C PRO A 134 -1.61 -28.14 -25.32
N GLY A 135 -0.44 -28.69 -25.65
CA GLY A 135 0.17 -28.62 -26.99
C GLY A 135 1.09 -27.42 -27.26
N GLU A 136 1.26 -26.46 -26.33
CA GLU A 136 2.19 -25.33 -26.51
C GLU A 136 3.60 -25.57 -25.97
N ILE A 137 3.78 -26.51 -25.03
CA ILE A 137 5.07 -26.76 -24.38
C ILE A 137 5.28 -28.27 -24.31
N MET A 138 6.34 -28.75 -24.95
CA MET A 138 6.85 -30.12 -24.82
C MET A 138 8.08 -30.05 -23.93
N GLU A 139 7.99 -30.57 -22.71
CA GLU A 139 9.16 -30.76 -21.84
C GLU A 139 9.74 -32.13 -22.14
N VAL A 140 11.04 -32.16 -22.46
CA VAL A 140 11.82 -33.39 -22.68
C VAL A 140 12.71 -33.56 -21.45
N ASP A 141 12.77 -34.79 -20.93
CA ASP A 141 13.55 -35.20 -19.73
C ASP A 141 15.07 -35.05 -19.93
#